data_AF-A0A6V7LE24-F1
#
_entry.id   AF-A0A6V7LE24-F1
#
_cell.length_a   1.000
_cell.length_b   1.000
_cell.length_c   1.000
_cell.angle_alpha   90.00
_cell.angle_beta   90.00
_cell.angle_gamma   90.00
#
_symmetry.space_group_name_H-M   'P 1'
#
loop_
_entity.id
_entity.type
_entity.pdbx_description
1 polymer ?
#
loop_
_entity_poly.entity_id
_entity_poly.type
_entity_poly.pdbx_seq_one_letter_code
_entity_poly.pdbx_strand_id
1 'polypeptide(L)'
;LAQRGYFKDSTFINYLKYLLYWKEPEYAKYLKYPMCLYFLDLLQYEHFRREVVNSQCTKFIDDQQILLWQHYTRRRTRLLQQAEASQQVNSQNNGIAQPKVP
;
A
#
# COMPACT_ATOMS: atom_id res chain seq x y z
N LEU A 1 -15.43 -9.72 10.79
CA LEU A 1 -15.96 -8.63 11.66
C LEU A 1 -17.36 -8.20 11.24
N ALA A 2 -17.57 -7.82 9.98
CA ALA A 2 -18.86 -7.33 9.47
C ALA A 2 -20.04 -8.29 9.72
N GLN A 3 -19.84 -9.58 9.43
CA GLN A 3 -20.87 -10.63 9.59
C GLN A 3 -21.30 -10.88 11.04
N ARG A 4 -20.47 -10.49 12.03
CA ARG A 4 -20.78 -10.63 13.46
C ARG A 4 -21.43 -9.37 14.05
N GLY A 5 -21.76 -8.37 13.23
CA GLY A 5 -22.47 -7.17 13.66
C GLY A 5 -21.63 -6.10 14.37
N TYR A 6 -20.32 -6.30 14.55
CA TYR A 6 -19.45 -5.35 15.26
C TYR A 6 -19.48 -3.93 14.69
N PHE A 7 -19.71 -3.77 13.39
CA PHE A 7 -19.79 -2.46 12.75
C PHE A 7 -21.09 -1.67 13.04
N LYS A 8 -22.02 -2.26 13.79
CA LYS A 8 -23.23 -1.61 14.31
C LYS A 8 -23.07 -1.17 15.78
N ASP A 9 -22.10 -1.72 16.49
CA ASP A 9 -21.86 -1.40 17.89
C ASP A 9 -21.05 -0.10 18.03
N SER A 10 -21.63 0.87 18.73
CA SER A 10 -21.00 2.16 19.02
C SER A 10 -19.65 2.02 19.76
N THR A 11 -19.51 1.01 20.63
CA THR A 11 -18.27 0.75 21.37
C THR A 11 -17.15 0.39 20.41
N PHE A 12 -17.44 -0.50 19.46
CA PHE A 12 -16.47 -0.92 18.46
C PHE A 12 -16.14 0.20 17.47
N ILE A 13 -17.12 1.02 17.09
CA ILE A 13 -16.88 2.21 16.24
C ILE A 13 -15.95 3.20 16.95
N ASN A 14 -16.14 3.42 18.25
CA ASN A 14 -15.25 4.27 19.04
C ASN A 14 -13.84 3.69 19.14
N TYR A 15 -13.71 2.35 19.22
CA TYR A 15 -12.42 1.69 19.13
C TYR A 15 -11.74 1.90 17.76
N LEU A 16 -12.49 1.84 16.65
CA LEU A 16 -11.95 2.18 15.33
C LEU A 16 -11.47 3.63 15.25
N LYS A 17 -12.16 4.57 15.89
CA LYS A 17 -11.69 5.97 15.99
C LYS A 17 -10.41 6.07 16.80
N TYR A 18 -10.34 5.36 17.92
CA TYR A 18 -9.12 5.29 18.73
C TYR A 18 -7.94 4.82 17.89
N LEU A 19 -8.10 3.76 17.08
CA LEU A 19 -7.03 3.23 16.22
C LEU A 19 -6.48 4.22 15.17
N LEU A 20 -7.08 5.39 14.95
CA LEU A 20 -6.56 6.39 14.02
C LEU A 20 -5.19 6.96 14.44
N TYR A 21 -4.78 6.81 15.72
CA TYR A 21 -3.43 7.20 16.16
C TYR A 21 -2.32 6.46 15.40
N TRP A 22 -2.60 5.26 14.86
CA TRP A 22 -1.65 4.51 14.03
C TRP A 22 -1.23 5.24 12.75
N LYS A 23 -1.95 6.29 12.34
CA LYS A 23 -1.60 7.14 11.20
C LYS A 23 -0.48 8.14 11.52
N GLU A 24 -0.23 8.42 12.79
CA GLU A 24 0.84 9.33 13.17
C GLU A 24 2.21 8.68 12.85
N PRO A 25 3.18 9.43 12.31
CA PRO A 25 4.45 8.88 11.82
C PRO A 25 5.24 8.12 12.89
N GLU A 26 5.07 8.50 14.17
CA GLU A 26 5.67 7.86 15.34
C GLU A 26 5.25 6.39 15.47
N TYR A 27 4.02 6.06 15.08
CA TYR A 27 3.46 4.70 15.16
C TYR A 27 3.42 3.99 13.81
N ALA A 28 3.17 4.73 12.73
CA ALA A 28 3.01 4.18 11.38
C ALA A 28 4.24 3.37 10.92
N LYS A 29 5.44 3.73 11.39
CA LYS A 29 6.70 3.00 11.09
C LYS A 29 6.70 1.53 11.55
N TYR A 30 5.85 1.18 12.51
CA TYR A 30 5.73 -0.19 13.01
C TYR A 30 4.73 -1.04 12.22
N LEU A 31 3.99 -0.45 11.27
CA LEU A 31 3.01 -1.18 10.47
C LEU A 31 3.67 -1.95 9.33
N LYS A 32 3.54 -3.27 9.37
CA LYS A 32 3.98 -4.17 8.28
C LYS A 32 3.13 -4.01 7.01
N TYR A 33 1.85 -3.68 7.16
CA TYR A 33 0.88 -3.62 6.06
C TYR A 33 0.19 -2.24 6.02
N PRO A 34 0.79 -1.22 5.39
CA PRO A 34 0.28 0.16 5.42
C PRO A 34 -1.12 0.31 4.80
N MET A 35 -1.52 -0.61 3.90
CA MET A 35 -2.88 -0.64 3.32
C MET A 35 -3.99 -0.75 4.37
N CYS A 36 -3.72 -1.29 5.56
CA CYS A 36 -4.72 -1.36 6.61
C CYS A 36 -5.23 0.03 7.05
N LEU A 37 -4.39 1.07 6.98
CA LEU A 37 -4.78 2.44 7.34
C LEU A 37 -5.79 3.01 6.34
N TYR A 38 -5.66 2.67 5.06
CA TYR A 38 -6.64 3.04 4.04
C TYR A 38 -8.02 2.46 4.36
N PHE A 39 -8.08 1.17 4.71
CA PHE A 39 -9.33 0.56 5.14
C PHE A 39 -9.84 1.09 6.47
N LEU A 40 -8.95 1.45 7.40
CA LEU A 40 -9.32 2.05 8.67
C LEU A 40 -10.02 3.40 8.45
N ASP A 41 -9.55 4.21 7.51
CA ASP A 41 -10.22 5.46 7.10
C ASP A 41 -11.59 5.17 6.49
N LEU A 42 -11.70 4.18 5.59
CA LEU A 42 -12.97 3.80 4.99
C LEU A 42 -13.99 3.33 6.05
N LEU A 43 -13.55 2.59 7.06
CA LEU A 43 -14.39 2.10 8.15
C LEU A 43 -14.94 3.23 9.07
N GLN A 44 -14.43 4.45 8.96
CA GLN A 44 -15.01 5.60 9.67
C GLN A 44 -16.35 6.03 9.05
N TYR A 45 -16.52 5.80 7.75
CA TYR A 45 -17.77 6.12 7.05
C TYR A 45 -18.82 5.05 7.30
N GLU A 46 -19.98 5.46 7.82
CA GLU A 46 -21.09 4.54 8.10
C GLU A 46 -21.55 3.80 6.84
N HIS A 47 -21.67 4.50 5.71
CA HIS A 47 -22.07 3.89 4.44
C HIS A 47 -21.16 2.71 4.07
N PHE A 48 -19.85 2.89 4.15
CA PHE A 48 -18.89 1.82 3.87
C PHE A 48 -19.03 0.65 4.85
N ARG A 49 -19.22 0.92 6.15
CA ARG A 49 -19.47 -0.12 7.16
C ARG A 49 -20.71 -0.97 6.87
N ARG A 50 -21.75 -0.37 6.26
CA ARG A 50 -22.95 -1.11 5.84
C ARG A 50 -22.67 -1.94 4.60
N GLU A 51 -22.03 -1.36 3.59
CA GLU A 51 -21.75 -2.05 2.33
C GLU A 51 -20.76 -3.21 2.49
N VAL A 52 -19.78 -3.11 3.38
CA VAL A 52 -18.78 -4.17 3.58
C VAL A 52 -19.37 -5.44 4.25
N VAL A 53 -20.63 -5.39 4.73
CA VAL A 53 -21.35 -6.60 5.14
C VAL A 53 -21.78 -7.43 3.93
N ASN A 54 -21.99 -6.79 2.77
CA ASN A 54 -22.35 -7.44 1.51
C ASN A 54 -21.16 -8.25 0.98
N SER A 55 -21.39 -9.55 0.73
CA SER A 55 -20.37 -10.47 0.22
C SER A 55 -19.84 -10.05 -1.16
N GLN A 56 -20.70 -9.49 -2.02
CA GLN A 56 -20.29 -9.03 -3.34
C GLN A 56 -19.35 -7.82 -3.26
N CYS A 57 -19.61 -6.89 -2.35
CA CYS A 57 -18.73 -5.75 -2.09
C CYS A 57 -17.37 -6.22 -1.57
N THR A 58 -17.37 -7.14 -0.60
CA THR A 58 -16.13 -7.70 -0.04
C THR A 58 -15.30 -8.43 -1.10
N LYS A 59 -15.95 -9.23 -1.96
CA LYS A 59 -15.29 -9.91 -3.08
C LYS A 59 -14.68 -8.92 -4.06
N PHE A 60 -15.42 -7.86 -4.41
CA PHE A 60 -14.90 -6.81 -5.29
C PHE A 60 -13.64 -6.16 -4.72
N ILE A 61 -13.64 -5.81 -3.42
CA ILE A 61 -12.48 -5.23 -2.75
C ILE A 61 -11.27 -6.19 -2.81
N ASP A 62 -11.49 -7.48 -2.58
CA ASP A 62 -10.45 -8.50 -2.66
C ASP A 62 -9.89 -8.64 -4.09
N ASP A 63 -10.75 -8.71 -5.10
CA ASP A 63 -10.37 -8.76 -6.51
C ASP A 63 -9.53 -7.51 -6.90
N GLN A 64 -9.93 -6.32 -6.46
CA GLN A 64 -9.18 -5.08 -6.68
C GLN A 64 -7.81 -5.09 -5.99
N GLN A 65 -7.74 -5.62 -4.77
CA GLN A 65 -6.48 -5.74 -4.04
C GLN A 65 -5.50 -6.70 -4.73
N ILE A 66 -6.00 -7.84 -5.24
CA ILE A 66 -5.22 -8.80 -6.02
C ILE A 66 -4.68 -8.15 -7.30
N LEU A 67 -5.54 -7.45 -8.05
CA LEU A 67 -5.12 -6.75 -9.27
C LEU A 67 -4.04 -5.71 -8.98
N LEU A 68 -4.22 -4.89 -7.94
CA LEU A 68 -3.23 -3.91 -7.52
C LEU A 68 -1.88 -4.57 -7.25
N TRP A 69 -1.84 -5.69 -6.51
CA TRP A 69 -0.59 -6.39 -6.21
C TRP A 69 0.07 -6.99 -7.45
N GLN A 70 -0.72 -7.56 -8.37
CA GLN A 70 -0.21 -8.10 -9.63
C GLN A 70 0.45 -7.00 -10.49
N HIS A 71 -0.21 -5.86 -10.64
CA HIS A 71 0.31 -4.75 -11.44
C HIS A 71 1.45 -3.99 -10.75
N TYR A 72 1.33 -3.71 -9.44
CA TYR A 72 2.34 -3.01 -8.66
C TYR A 72 3.66 -3.77 -8.66
N THR A 73 3.63 -5.09 -8.38
CA THR A 73 4.85 -5.91 -8.35
C THR A 73 5.54 -5.91 -9.71
N ARG A 74 4.79 -6.11 -10.81
CA ARG A 74 5.34 -6.09 -12.18
C ARG A 74 5.92 -4.72 -12.56
N ARG A 75 5.26 -3.62 -12.20
CA ARG A 75 5.75 -2.26 -12.46
C ARG A 75 7.02 -1.96 -11.66
N ARG A 76 7.03 -2.31 -10.37
CA ARG A 76 8.17 -2.09 -9.48
C ARG A 76 9.42 -2.84 -9.94
N THR A 77 9.31 -4.12 -10.33
CA THR A 77 10.45 -4.89 -10.86
C THR A 77 11.04 -4.23 -12.10
N ARG A 78 10.21 -3.76 -13.05
CA ARG A 78 10.69 -3.07 -14.25
C ARG A 78 11.44 -1.77 -13.94
N LEU A 79 10.94 -0.98 -12.99
CA LEU A 79 11.59 0.27 -12.59
C LEU A 79 12.95 0.01 -11.91
N LEU A 80 13.05 -1.02 -11.07
CA LEU A 80 14.31 -1.41 -10.44
C LEU A 80 15.33 -1.88 -11.47
N GLN A 81 14.93 -2.71 -12.44
CA GLN A 81 15.80 -3.13 -13.55
C GLN A 81 16.31 -1.95 -14.40
N GLN A 82 15.46 -0.96 -14.69
CA GLN A 82 15.88 0.25 -15.41
C GLN A 82 16.88 1.09 -14.61
N ALA A 83 16.68 1.20 -13.28
CA ALA A 83 17.62 1.91 -12.40
C ALA A 83 18.98 1.20 -12.33
N GLU A 84 18.99 -0.14 -12.27
CA GLU A 84 20.22 -0.94 -12.29
C GLU A 84 20.97 -0.81 -13.64
N ALA A 85 20.25 -0.90 -14.76
CA ALA A 85 20.85 -0.76 -16.09
C ALA A 85 21.46 0.64 -16.31
N SER A 86 20.81 1.70 -15.83
CA SER A 86 21.34 3.06 -15.93
C SER A 86 22.57 3.31 -15.05
N GLN A 87 22.69 2.63 -13.89
CA GLN A 87 23.90 2.67 -13.07
C GLN A 87 25.09 1.94 -13.72
N GLN A 88 24.85 0.82 -14.42
CA GLN A 88 25.90 0.08 -15.12
C GLN A 88 26.48 0.86 -16.31
N VAL A 89 25.62 1.51 -17.11
CA VAL A 89 26.06 2.34 -18.25
C VAL A 89 26.91 3.53 -17.77
N ASN A 90 26.53 4.17 -16.67
CA ASN A 90 27.30 5.30 -16.12
C ASN A 90 28.68 4.87 -15.57
N SER A 91 28.81 3.62 -15.11
CA SER A 91 30.09 3.07 -14.61
C SER A 91 31.06 2.69 -15.74
N GLN A 92 30.57 2.25 -16.90
CA GLN A 92 31.41 1.96 -18.06
C GLN A 92 31.90 3.23 -18.77
N ASN A 93 31.11 4.30 -18.77
CA ASN A 93 31.48 5.56 -19.43
C ASN A 93 32.58 6.34 -18.69
N ASN A 94 32.79 6.09 -17.39
CA ASN A 94 33.87 6.69 -16.60
C ASN A 94 35.24 6.00 -16.76
N GLY A 95 35.34 4.96 -17.61
CA GLY A 95 36.58 4.21 -17.85
C GLY A 95 37.40 4.64 -19.08
N ILE A 96 36.93 5.59 -19.89
CA ILE A 96 37.63 6.05 -21.10
C ILE A 96 38.25 7.44 -20.83
N ALA A 97 39.28 7.48 -19.98
CA ALA A 97 40.15 8.63 -19.87
C ALA A 97 41.01 8.73 -21.15
N GLN A 98 40.97 9.90 -21.79
CA GLN A 98 41.56 10.22 -23.08
C GLN A 98 43.07 9.89 -23.15
N PRO A 99 43.59 9.36 -24.28
CA PRO A 99 45.03 9.28 -24.49
C PRO A 99 45.60 10.69 -24.67
N LYS A 100 46.61 11.02 -23.88
CA LYS A 100 47.40 12.25 -23.98
C LYS A 100 48.14 12.23 -25.33
N VAL A 101 47.76 13.13 -26.22
CA VAL A 101 48.45 13.42 -27.50
C VAL A 101 49.56 14.46 -27.27
N PRO A 102 50.59 14.49 -28.14
CA PRO A 102 52.02 14.29 -27.82
C PRO A 102 52.71 15.42 -27.06
#